data_AF-A0A8D6ZNL5-F1
#
_entry.id   AF-A0A8D6ZNL5-F1
#
_cell.length_a   1.000
_cell.length_b   1.000
_cell.length_c   1.000
_cell.angle_alpha   90.00
_cell.angle_beta   90.00
_cell.angle_gamma   90.00
#
_symmetry.space_group_name_H-M   'P 1'
#
loop_
_entity.id
_entity.type
_entity.pdbx_description
1 polymer ?
#
loop_
_entity_poly.entity_id
_entity_poly.type
_entity_poly.pdbx_seq_one_letter_code
_entity_poly.pdbx_strand_id
1 'polypeptide(L)'
;MTTAVGTLALRPSSPTVPGTYFLRSILHFLFHALGPCNLGISEKEVRFARWRSHALSKPTTPEFGVGLIQNGLPVLHLPENEPQDADEEDDDDGLLELCGSRGIWRMVGEVRAMLRRMGDGEISISAYDTAWVALLKNKDGSGGPRFPSSLQWIVDNQLPDGSWGDAVIFSAHDRMINTLACVIALKSWTIYPDIWRRGLAFIRENMWRLSEEEAELMPIGFEVAFPSLLDIAKALELEIPYGDPSLQEIDAKRSLKLKRIPRDVMHEVPNTLLYSLEGMPGLDWDRLLRLRCSDGSFLFSPSSTAYAVMQTGDDNCLDYLQRVVHRFGGGVPNVYPVDLFEHLWVVDRLERLGISRYLEQEIKDCLDYVYRYWTEDGICWAKNTRVHDVDDTSMGFRLLRLHGYDVSAGVFRHFEKDGEFFCCAGQSTQAVTGMYNLNRASQVAFPGRRYWTGPEASPTCTCERSKPPTRWWTSGSSPRTCRARWRTPWTSPGTPACLAWRRGCTWSSMEAAATSG
;
A
#
# COMPACT_ATOMS: atom_id res chain seq x y z
N MET A 1 50.47 -14.59 33.57
CA MET A 1 49.42 -15.40 34.21
C MET A 1 48.08 -14.96 33.64
N THR A 2 47.40 -15.92 33.00
CA THR A 2 45.96 -15.99 32.66
C THR A 2 45.33 -14.91 31.77
N THR A 3 45.34 -15.25 30.48
CA THR A 3 44.30 -15.06 29.46
C THR A 3 42.89 -15.38 29.94
N ALA A 4 41.90 -14.59 29.52
CA ALA A 4 40.49 -15.00 29.42
C ALA A 4 39.92 -14.45 28.10
N VAL A 5 39.86 -15.35 27.12
CA VAL A 5 39.18 -15.17 25.83
C VAL A 5 37.71 -15.51 26.05
N GLY A 6 36.83 -14.51 25.93
CA GLY A 6 35.38 -14.70 25.99
C GLY A 6 34.82 -14.94 24.60
N THR A 7 34.56 -16.21 24.30
CA THR A 7 33.96 -16.73 23.07
C THR A 7 32.55 -16.12 22.85
N LEU A 8 32.39 -15.31 21.79
CA LEU A 8 31.08 -14.87 21.33
C LEU A 8 30.41 -16.08 20.64
N ALA A 9 29.43 -16.67 21.33
CA ALA A 9 28.59 -17.71 20.74
C ALA A 9 27.73 -17.10 19.63
N LEU A 10 27.99 -17.52 18.39
CA LEU A 10 27.12 -17.36 17.23
C LEU A 10 25.74 -17.95 17.57
N ARG A 11 24.73 -17.11 17.75
CA ARG A 11 23.33 -17.54 17.73
C ARG A 11 22.85 -17.64 16.27
N PRO A 12 22.06 -18.66 15.92
CA PRO A 12 21.58 -18.83 14.56
C PRO A 12 20.67 -17.67 14.15
N SER A 13 20.81 -17.31 12.87
CA SER A 13 19.89 -16.48 12.08
C SER A 13 18.43 -16.55 12.55
N SER A 14 17.87 -15.39 12.82
CA SER A 14 16.43 -15.19 13.02
C SER A 14 15.65 -15.71 11.80
N PRO A 15 14.54 -16.44 12.01
CA PRO A 15 13.66 -16.83 10.91
C PRO A 15 13.05 -15.57 10.30
N THR A 16 13.15 -15.47 8.98
CA THR A 16 12.45 -14.51 8.12
C THR A 16 11.02 -14.30 8.57
N VAL A 17 10.66 -13.06 8.92
CA VAL A 17 9.29 -12.65 9.28
C VAL A 17 8.40 -12.79 8.04
N PRO A 18 7.39 -13.69 8.02
CA PRO A 18 6.52 -13.87 6.87
C PRO A 18 5.36 -12.85 6.95
N GLY A 19 5.66 -11.57 6.70
CA GLY A 19 4.68 -10.48 6.73
C GLY A 19 4.28 -9.91 5.36
N THR A 20 4.98 -10.27 4.28
CA THR A 20 4.87 -9.59 2.98
C THR A 20 3.87 -10.23 1.99
N TYR A 21 3.02 -11.14 2.46
CA TYR A 21 2.33 -12.08 1.58
C TYR A 21 0.80 -12.00 1.56
N PHE A 22 0.13 -11.14 2.35
CA PHE A 22 -1.33 -11.25 2.52
C PHE A 22 -2.13 -11.10 1.20
N LEU A 23 -2.03 -9.96 0.51
CA LEU A 23 -2.67 -9.75 -0.80
C LEU A 23 -1.92 -10.44 -1.95
N ARG A 24 -0.61 -10.67 -1.76
CA ARG A 24 0.29 -11.23 -2.77
C ARG A 24 0.09 -12.74 -2.94
N SER A 25 -0.16 -13.47 -1.86
CA SER A 25 -0.55 -14.89 -1.88
C SER A 25 -1.91 -15.11 -2.54
N ILE A 26 -2.85 -14.18 -2.37
CA ILE A 26 -4.15 -14.21 -3.06
C ILE A 26 -3.98 -13.98 -4.58
N LEU A 27 -3.03 -13.15 -5.01
CA LEU A 27 -2.69 -12.96 -6.42
C LEU A 27 -1.87 -14.12 -7.00
N HIS A 28 -0.96 -14.70 -6.23
CA HIS A 28 -0.18 -15.89 -6.60
C HIS A 28 -1.10 -17.13 -6.75
N PHE A 29 -2.14 -17.22 -5.92
CA PHE A 29 -3.24 -18.19 -6.03
C PHE A 29 -3.95 -18.13 -7.39
N LEU A 30 -4.12 -16.95 -7.99
CA LEU A 30 -4.82 -16.77 -9.26
C LEU A 30 -3.97 -17.13 -10.49
N PHE A 31 -2.65 -16.91 -10.43
CA PHE A 31 -1.77 -17.15 -11.57
C PHE A 31 -1.55 -18.64 -11.87
N HIS A 32 -1.60 -19.48 -10.84
CA HIS A 32 -1.31 -20.92 -10.96
C HIS A 32 -2.55 -21.82 -10.98
N ALA A 33 -3.70 -21.41 -10.41
CA ALA A 33 -4.88 -22.28 -10.29
C ALA A 33 -5.83 -22.26 -11.50
N LEU A 34 -5.76 -21.25 -12.40
CA LEU A 34 -6.79 -21.06 -13.44
C LEU A 34 -6.28 -21.07 -14.89
N GLY A 35 -4.97 -21.18 -15.11
CA GLY A 35 -4.35 -21.20 -16.44
C GLY A 35 -4.55 -19.90 -17.25
N PRO A 36 -3.72 -19.64 -18.28
CA PRO A 36 -3.77 -18.39 -19.05
C PRO A 36 -5.04 -18.22 -19.91
N CYS A 37 -5.89 -19.24 -20.03
CA CYS A 37 -7.04 -19.22 -20.93
C CYS A 37 -8.35 -18.67 -20.34
N ASN A 38 -8.46 -18.47 -19.03
CA ASN A 38 -9.69 -17.93 -18.39
C ASN A 38 -9.64 -16.44 -18.01
N LEU A 39 -8.54 -15.74 -18.31
CA LEU A 39 -8.35 -14.34 -17.94
C LEU A 39 -8.44 -13.34 -19.09
N GLY A 40 -8.70 -13.78 -20.34
CA GLY A 40 -8.81 -12.86 -21.48
C GLY A 40 -7.55 -12.01 -21.71
N ILE A 41 -6.39 -12.56 -21.36
CA ILE A 41 -5.07 -11.94 -21.50
C ILE A 41 -4.61 -12.18 -22.94
N SER A 42 -4.36 -11.12 -23.70
CA SER A 42 -3.86 -11.29 -25.09
C SER A 42 -2.39 -11.73 -25.07
N GLU A 43 -1.96 -12.52 -26.05
CA GLU A 43 -0.58 -13.05 -26.18
C GLU A 43 0.56 -12.02 -26.01
N LYS A 44 0.29 -10.71 -26.17
CA LYS A 44 1.27 -9.66 -25.92
C LYS A 44 1.62 -9.48 -24.43
N GLU A 45 0.72 -9.81 -23.51
CA GLU A 45 0.94 -9.71 -22.05
C GLU A 45 1.75 -10.91 -21.51
N VAL A 46 1.80 -12.03 -22.23
CA VAL A 46 2.62 -13.20 -21.89
C VAL A 46 4.13 -12.92 -22.02
N ARG A 47 4.54 -11.97 -22.89
CA ARG A 47 5.95 -11.63 -23.07
C ARG A 47 6.56 -10.82 -21.91
N PHE A 48 5.74 -10.13 -21.11
CA PHE A 48 6.24 -9.36 -19.95
C PHE A 48 6.53 -10.25 -18.73
N ALA A 49 5.85 -11.39 -18.61
CA ALA A 49 6.04 -12.33 -17.49
C ALA A 49 7.24 -13.28 -17.67
N ARG A 50 7.89 -13.30 -18.84
CA ARG A 50 8.91 -14.30 -19.20
C ARG A 50 10.37 -13.87 -18.98
N TRP A 51 10.61 -12.76 -18.29
CA TRP A 51 11.98 -12.35 -17.92
C TRP A 51 12.21 -12.45 -16.42
N ARG A 52 12.63 -13.65 -15.98
CA ARG A 52 13.76 -13.91 -15.06
C ARG A 52 13.73 -15.37 -14.61
N SER A 53 14.63 -16.16 -15.17
CA SER A 53 15.35 -17.17 -14.38
C SER A 53 16.61 -17.52 -15.15
N HIS A 54 17.75 -17.14 -14.58
CA HIS A 54 19.06 -17.79 -14.64
C HIS A 54 20.13 -16.73 -14.41
N ALA A 55 20.59 -16.64 -13.15
CA ALA A 55 22.00 -16.42 -12.83
C ALA A 55 22.19 -16.39 -11.31
N LEU A 56 22.45 -17.56 -10.72
CA LEU A 56 23.35 -17.67 -9.55
C LEU A 56 24.23 -18.92 -9.74
N SER A 57 25.46 -18.63 -10.19
CA SER A 57 26.75 -19.25 -9.86
C SER A 57 26.88 -20.77 -9.63
N LYS A 58 27.81 -21.41 -10.37
CA LYS A 58 29.10 -22.01 -9.92
C LYS A 58 29.67 -22.94 -11.03
N PRO A 59 30.92 -23.45 -10.96
CA PRO A 59 32.20 -22.77 -11.14
C PRO A 59 33.05 -23.35 -12.32
N THR A 60 34.15 -22.65 -12.61
CA THR A 60 35.37 -22.95 -13.40
C THR A 60 35.64 -24.39 -13.88
N THR A 61 35.93 -24.58 -15.18
CA THR A 61 37.05 -25.41 -15.77
C THR A 61 37.05 -25.33 -17.33
N PRO A 62 38.14 -25.69 -18.06
CA PRO A 62 38.86 -24.75 -18.93
C PRO A 62 38.70 -24.94 -20.45
N GLU A 63 39.22 -23.95 -21.16
CA GLU A 63 39.47 -23.84 -22.61
C GLU A 63 39.98 -25.12 -23.29
N PHE A 64 39.36 -25.51 -24.41
CA PHE A 64 39.96 -26.08 -25.64
C PHE A 64 38.83 -25.97 -26.70
N GLY A 65 38.90 -25.12 -27.72
CA GLY A 65 39.77 -25.24 -28.89
C GLY A 65 38.88 -25.38 -30.14
N VAL A 66 38.52 -24.27 -30.80
CA VAL A 66 37.83 -24.30 -32.10
C VAL A 66 38.86 -23.97 -33.18
N GLY A 67 39.25 -25.00 -33.94
CA GLY A 67 39.97 -24.86 -35.20
C GLY A 67 39.01 -24.87 -36.38
N LEU A 68 38.97 -23.75 -37.09
CA LEU A 68 38.90 -23.62 -38.56
C LEU A 68 37.75 -24.29 -39.35
N ILE A 69 36.76 -23.44 -39.66
CA ILE A 69 36.13 -23.14 -40.97
C ILE A 69 36.50 -24.06 -42.15
N GLN A 70 35.51 -24.59 -42.89
CA GLN A 70 35.23 -24.21 -44.31
C GLN A 70 34.09 -24.99 -44.97
N ASN A 71 33.24 -24.19 -45.65
CA ASN A 71 32.40 -24.52 -46.81
C ASN A 71 31.09 -25.30 -46.59
N GLY A 72 30.05 -24.53 -46.27
CA GLY A 72 28.95 -24.29 -47.22
C GLY A 72 28.06 -25.48 -47.62
N LEU A 73 26.99 -25.66 -46.85
CA LEU A 73 25.71 -26.35 -47.15
C LEU A 73 25.81 -27.84 -47.56
N PRO A 74 24.96 -28.69 -46.96
CA PRO A 74 23.79 -29.10 -47.74
C PRO A 74 22.50 -29.32 -46.93
N VAL A 75 21.38 -29.06 -47.61
CA VAL A 75 20.02 -29.47 -47.25
C VAL A 75 19.75 -30.87 -47.81
N LEU A 76 19.34 -31.77 -46.89
CA LEU A 76 18.47 -32.95 -46.94
C LEU A 76 18.51 -33.94 -48.12
N HIS A 77 18.66 -35.24 -47.79
CA HIS A 77 17.71 -36.30 -48.18
C HIS A 77 17.77 -37.54 -47.26
N LEU A 78 16.57 -37.94 -46.79
CA LEU A 78 16.11 -39.15 -46.04
C LEU A 78 16.36 -40.48 -46.80
N PRO A 79 16.31 -41.72 -46.23
CA PRO A 79 15.14 -42.23 -45.48
C PRO A 79 15.30 -43.40 -44.44
N GLU A 80 14.16 -43.70 -43.81
CA GLU A 80 13.67 -45.01 -43.30
C GLU A 80 14.31 -45.69 -42.08
N ASN A 81 13.62 -45.64 -40.93
CA ASN A 81 12.89 -46.78 -40.34
C ASN A 81 12.35 -46.44 -38.93
N GLU A 82 11.03 -46.49 -38.77
CA GLU A 82 10.35 -46.77 -37.49
C GLU A 82 10.60 -48.24 -37.08
N PRO A 83 10.43 -48.70 -35.80
CA PRO A 83 9.32 -48.27 -34.92
C PRO A 83 9.59 -48.27 -33.39
N GLN A 84 8.52 -47.94 -32.67
CA GLN A 84 8.11 -48.36 -31.32
C GLN A 84 8.19 -47.32 -30.20
N ASP A 85 6.97 -46.90 -29.84
CA ASP A 85 6.52 -46.24 -28.64
C ASP A 85 7.16 -46.84 -27.38
N ALA A 86 7.81 -45.99 -26.61
CA ALA A 86 8.02 -46.18 -25.18
C ALA A 86 7.48 -44.91 -24.51
N ASP A 87 6.36 -45.08 -23.82
CA ASP A 87 5.73 -44.08 -22.98
C ASP A 87 6.74 -43.58 -21.93
N GLU A 88 7.28 -42.37 -22.12
CA GLU A 88 7.75 -41.57 -21.00
C GLU A 88 6.50 -40.95 -20.38
N GLU A 89 5.96 -41.61 -19.36
CA GLU A 89 5.00 -41.02 -18.43
C GLU A 89 5.63 -39.74 -17.86
N ASP A 90 5.23 -38.59 -18.42
CA ASP A 90 5.40 -37.30 -17.79
C ASP A 90 4.78 -37.35 -16.38
N ASP A 91 5.58 -37.10 -15.35
CA ASP A 91 5.19 -36.91 -13.95
C ASP A 91 4.27 -35.67 -13.77
N ASP A 92 3.12 -35.63 -14.43
CA ASP A 92 2.06 -34.61 -14.22
C ASP A 92 1.01 -35.07 -13.18
N ASP A 93 1.11 -36.32 -12.70
CA ASP A 93 0.22 -36.88 -11.68
C ASP A 93 0.42 -36.25 -10.29
N GLY A 94 1.59 -35.67 -10.01
CA GLY A 94 1.85 -34.94 -8.76
C GLY A 94 1.15 -33.57 -8.67
N LEU A 95 0.81 -32.95 -9.81
CA LEU A 95 0.16 -31.64 -9.84
C LEU A 95 -1.37 -31.72 -9.85
N LEU A 96 -1.93 -32.78 -10.42
CA LEU A 96 -3.37 -33.03 -10.45
C LEU A 96 -3.93 -33.41 -9.07
N GLU A 97 -3.13 -33.97 -8.16
CA GLU A 97 -3.56 -34.21 -6.76
C GLU A 97 -3.78 -32.91 -5.95
N LEU A 98 -3.14 -31.79 -6.33
CA LEU A 98 -3.35 -30.47 -5.71
C LEU A 98 -4.67 -29.82 -6.15
N CYS A 99 -5.26 -30.27 -7.24
CA CYS A 99 -6.56 -29.81 -7.76
C CYS A 99 -7.73 -30.68 -7.26
N GLY A 100 -7.48 -31.62 -6.34
CA GLY A 100 -8.53 -32.33 -5.61
C GLY A 100 -9.24 -31.44 -4.59
N SER A 101 -10.45 -31.84 -4.17
CA SER A 101 -11.24 -31.15 -3.12
C SER A 101 -10.41 -30.83 -1.86
N ARG A 102 -9.44 -31.69 -1.51
CA ARG A 102 -8.50 -31.50 -0.40
C ARG A 102 -7.61 -30.26 -0.53
N GLY A 103 -7.14 -29.94 -1.73
CA GLY A 103 -6.32 -28.75 -1.98
C GLY A 103 -7.09 -27.45 -1.78
N ILE A 104 -8.34 -27.40 -2.26
CA ILE A 104 -9.24 -26.25 -2.07
C ILE A 104 -9.52 -26.02 -0.58
N TRP A 105 -9.85 -27.07 0.18
CA TRP A 105 -10.14 -26.94 1.61
C TRP A 105 -8.91 -26.52 2.42
N ARG A 106 -7.70 -26.93 2.02
CA ARG A 106 -6.46 -26.45 2.63
C ARG A 106 -6.31 -24.94 2.45
N MET A 107 -6.46 -24.44 1.21
CA MET A 107 -6.35 -23.00 0.92
C MET A 107 -7.45 -22.18 1.60
N VAL A 108 -8.69 -22.69 1.65
CA VAL A 108 -9.76 -22.06 2.43
C VAL A 108 -9.38 -21.99 3.91
N GLY A 109 -8.81 -23.06 4.46
CA GLY A 109 -8.31 -23.09 5.84
C GLY A 109 -7.22 -22.06 6.11
N GLU A 110 -6.30 -21.85 5.18
CA GLU A 110 -5.24 -20.83 5.26
C GLU A 110 -5.83 -19.42 5.24
N VAL A 111 -6.71 -19.11 4.26
CA VAL A 111 -7.37 -17.79 4.17
C VAL A 111 -8.20 -17.51 5.42
N ARG A 112 -8.91 -18.51 5.93
CA ARG A 112 -9.65 -18.41 7.19
C ARG A 112 -8.74 -18.10 8.38
N ALA A 113 -7.60 -18.78 8.49
CA ALA A 113 -6.64 -18.51 9.55
C ALA A 113 -6.04 -17.10 9.43
N MET A 114 -5.84 -16.61 8.20
CA MET A 114 -5.40 -15.25 7.93
C MET A 114 -6.43 -14.22 8.38
N LEU A 115 -7.71 -14.39 8.03
CA LEU A 115 -8.81 -13.50 8.46
C LEU A 115 -8.95 -13.44 9.98
N ARG A 116 -8.85 -14.59 10.66
CA ARG A 116 -8.95 -14.68 12.12
C ARG A 116 -7.78 -14.05 12.88
N ARG A 117 -6.66 -13.80 12.20
CA ARG A 117 -5.46 -13.17 12.76
C ARG A 117 -5.38 -11.68 12.46
N MET A 118 -6.35 -11.12 11.72
CA MET A 118 -6.39 -9.70 11.45
C MET A 118 -6.43 -8.91 12.75
N GLY A 119 -5.74 -7.78 12.73
CA GLY A 119 -5.60 -6.89 13.88
C GLY A 119 -5.46 -5.46 13.41
N ASP A 120 -4.41 -4.79 13.86
CA ASP A 120 -4.13 -3.39 13.52
C ASP A 120 -3.59 -3.19 12.07
N GLY A 121 -3.48 -4.27 11.28
CA GLY A 121 -3.09 -4.26 9.87
C GLY A 121 -1.77 -4.99 9.58
N GLU A 122 -1.71 -5.74 8.48
CA GLU A 122 -0.47 -6.25 7.87
C GLU A 122 -0.04 -5.34 6.72
N ILE A 123 1.07 -4.61 6.89
CA ILE A 123 1.56 -3.61 5.95
C ILE A 123 3.08 -3.65 5.86
N SER A 124 3.63 -3.36 4.67
CA SER A 124 5.07 -3.31 4.45
C SER A 124 5.72 -2.14 5.18
N ILE A 125 6.98 -2.32 5.57
CA ILE A 125 7.78 -1.31 6.25
C ILE A 125 8.18 -0.19 5.28
N SER A 126 8.14 1.05 5.76
CA SER A 126 8.60 2.24 5.05
C SER A 126 10.01 2.60 5.52
N ALA A 127 10.97 2.62 4.59
CA ALA A 127 12.35 2.98 4.95
C ALA A 127 12.46 4.47 5.32
N TYR A 128 11.69 5.34 4.66
CA TYR A 128 11.55 6.76 4.97
C TYR A 128 11.10 6.99 6.42
N ASP A 129 9.99 6.39 6.83
CA ASP A 129 9.46 6.57 8.19
C ASP A 129 10.38 5.93 9.25
N THR A 130 10.96 4.77 8.93
CA THR A 130 11.92 4.11 9.81
C THR A 130 13.16 4.99 10.04
N ALA A 131 13.61 5.71 9.01
CA ALA A 131 14.71 6.68 9.14
C ALA A 131 14.35 7.86 10.06
N TRP A 132 13.12 8.39 9.98
CA TRP A 132 12.66 9.43 10.90
C TRP A 132 12.60 8.93 12.35
N VAL A 133 12.12 7.71 12.59
CA VAL A 133 12.13 7.10 13.93
C VAL A 133 13.56 6.88 14.42
N ALA A 134 14.46 6.44 13.55
CA ALA A 134 15.86 6.18 13.86
C ALA A 134 16.66 7.44 14.26
N LEU A 135 16.19 8.63 13.90
CA LEU A 135 16.81 9.91 14.27
C LEU A 135 16.50 10.34 15.72
N LEU A 136 15.53 9.70 16.39
CA LEU A 136 15.16 10.03 17.76
C LEU A 136 16.29 9.73 18.75
N LYS A 137 16.57 10.69 19.63
CA LYS A 137 17.59 10.58 20.69
C LYS A 137 16.97 10.15 22.01
N ASN A 138 17.76 9.51 22.88
CA ASN A 138 17.33 9.20 24.23
C ASN A 138 17.00 10.47 25.03
N LYS A 139 15.91 10.41 25.80
CA LYS A 139 15.51 11.50 26.72
C LYS A 139 16.51 11.74 27.87
N ASP A 140 17.28 10.72 28.22
CA ASP A 140 18.23 10.76 29.35
C ASP A 140 19.52 11.55 29.05
N GLY A 141 19.66 12.11 27.85
CA GLY A 141 20.84 12.88 27.46
C GLY A 141 22.08 12.04 27.18
N SER A 142 21.99 10.70 27.19
CA SER A 142 23.09 9.78 26.82
C SER A 142 23.59 10.00 25.38
N GLY A 143 22.86 10.76 24.58
CA GLY A 143 23.19 11.12 23.22
C GLY A 143 22.93 10.00 22.22
N GLY A 144 22.62 8.77 22.65
CA GLY A 144 22.37 7.60 21.80
C GLY A 144 20.96 7.53 21.18
N PRO A 145 20.74 6.61 20.22
CA PRO A 145 19.46 6.46 19.54
C PRO A 145 18.40 5.85 20.46
N ARG A 146 17.19 6.42 20.44
CA ARG A 146 16.04 5.90 21.19
C ARG A 146 15.58 4.54 20.68
N PHE A 147 15.73 4.30 19.38
CA PHE A 147 15.34 3.07 18.72
C PHE A 147 16.53 2.47 17.94
N PRO A 148 17.48 1.81 18.61
CA PRO A 148 18.62 1.17 17.93
C PRO A 148 18.19 0.12 16.90
N SER A 149 17.07 -0.57 17.15
CA SER A 149 16.49 -1.55 16.23
C SER A 149 16.07 -0.94 14.89
N SER A 150 15.66 0.33 14.85
CA SER A 150 15.32 1.02 13.61
C SER A 150 16.56 1.31 12.76
N LEU A 151 17.68 1.67 13.39
CA LEU A 151 18.97 1.80 12.68
C LEU A 151 19.44 0.45 12.14
N GLN A 152 19.31 -0.61 12.94
CA GLN A 152 19.67 -1.96 12.50
C GLN A 152 18.79 -2.40 11.31
N TRP A 153 17.49 -2.12 11.35
CA TRP A 153 16.60 -2.40 10.22
C TRP A 153 17.06 -1.69 8.94
N ILE A 154 17.44 -0.42 9.02
CA ILE A 154 17.94 0.33 7.85
C ILE A 154 19.19 -0.35 7.27
N VAL A 155 20.14 -0.75 8.12
CA VAL A 155 21.38 -1.43 7.72
C VAL A 155 21.09 -2.75 7.02
N ASP A 156 20.18 -3.54 7.56
CA ASP A 156 19.89 -4.89 7.07
C ASP A 156 19.05 -4.92 5.78
N ASN A 157 18.43 -3.80 5.40
CA ASN A 157 17.45 -3.73 4.31
C ASN A 157 17.86 -2.78 3.16
N GLN A 158 19.15 -2.43 3.03
CA GLN A 158 19.64 -1.75 1.82
C GLN A 158 19.52 -2.70 0.61
N LEU A 159 18.98 -2.19 -0.50
CA LEU A 159 18.88 -2.93 -1.75
C LEU A 159 20.26 -3.10 -2.42
N PRO A 160 20.42 -4.08 -3.34
CA PRO A 160 21.72 -4.33 -3.98
C PRO A 160 22.28 -3.16 -4.80
N ASP A 161 21.42 -2.25 -5.27
CA ASP A 161 21.81 -1.03 -5.98
C ASP A 161 22.22 0.13 -5.05
N GLY A 162 22.22 -0.09 -3.74
CA GLY A 162 22.52 0.92 -2.71
C GLY A 162 21.31 1.74 -2.26
N SER A 163 20.14 1.59 -2.89
CA SER A 163 18.93 2.31 -2.52
C SER A 163 18.15 1.65 -1.39
N TRP A 164 17.12 2.34 -0.90
CA TRP A 164 16.03 1.78 -0.09
C TRP A 164 14.69 2.08 -0.78
N GLY A 165 13.70 1.23 -0.55
CA GLY A 165 12.35 1.36 -1.12
C GLY A 165 11.75 0.00 -1.44
N ASP A 166 10.74 -0.03 -2.31
CA ASP A 166 10.13 -1.30 -2.73
C ASP A 166 11.11 -2.11 -3.61
N ALA A 167 11.37 -3.36 -3.21
CA ALA A 167 12.33 -4.24 -3.89
C ALA A 167 11.83 -4.77 -5.24
N VAL A 168 10.53 -4.70 -5.50
CA VAL A 168 9.83 -5.31 -6.64
C VAL A 168 9.48 -4.24 -7.67
N ILE A 169 8.92 -3.12 -7.21
CA ILE A 169 8.47 -2.01 -8.05
C ILE A 169 9.47 -0.86 -7.91
N PHE A 170 10.12 -0.50 -9.00
CA PHE A 170 10.98 0.68 -9.04
C PHE A 170 10.13 1.92 -9.32
N SER A 171 10.17 2.90 -8.41
CA SER A 171 9.78 4.29 -8.68
C SER A 171 10.95 5.20 -8.30
N ALA A 172 11.31 6.13 -9.18
CA ALA A 172 12.36 7.09 -8.92
C ALA A 172 12.05 7.92 -7.67
N HIS A 173 10.81 8.41 -7.54
CA HIS A 173 10.40 9.17 -6.35
C HIS A 173 10.50 8.34 -5.06
N ASP A 174 10.00 7.09 -5.08
CA ASP A 174 10.11 6.17 -3.93
C ASP A 174 11.57 5.91 -3.54
N ARG A 175 12.42 5.52 -4.49
CA ARG A 175 13.82 5.20 -4.20
C ARG A 175 14.58 6.42 -3.70
N MET A 176 14.36 7.60 -4.28
CA MET A 176 15.11 8.80 -3.90
C MET A 176 14.76 9.26 -2.49
N ILE A 177 13.48 9.30 -2.10
CA ILE A 177 13.09 9.79 -0.77
C ILE A 177 13.48 8.81 0.34
N ASN A 178 13.27 7.50 0.12
CA ASN A 178 13.66 6.46 1.09
C ASN A 178 15.18 6.42 1.29
N THR A 179 15.94 6.47 0.19
CA THR A 179 17.41 6.43 0.24
C THR A 179 17.98 7.66 0.94
N LEU A 180 17.49 8.86 0.60
CA LEU A 180 17.97 10.10 1.23
C LEU A 180 17.72 10.10 2.74
N ALA A 181 16.52 9.69 3.17
CA ALA A 181 16.19 9.58 4.59
C ALA A 181 17.11 8.60 5.33
N CYS A 182 17.35 7.41 4.77
CA CYS A 182 18.24 6.41 5.36
C CYS A 182 19.69 6.89 5.44
N VAL A 183 20.19 7.55 4.40
CA VAL A 183 21.54 8.15 4.38
C VAL A 183 21.67 9.21 5.48
N ILE A 184 20.67 10.09 5.63
CA ILE A 184 20.62 11.11 6.69
C ILE A 184 20.64 10.47 8.07
N ALA A 185 19.84 9.41 8.30
CA ALA A 185 19.81 8.70 9.57
C ALA A 185 21.18 8.12 9.93
N LEU A 186 21.77 7.33 9.04
CA LEU A 186 23.08 6.69 9.28
C LEU A 186 24.21 7.71 9.44
N LYS A 187 24.20 8.78 8.63
CA LYS A 187 25.19 9.86 8.70
C LYS A 187 25.09 10.65 10.01
N SER A 188 23.87 10.96 10.47
CA SER A 188 23.62 11.66 11.74
C SER A 188 24.20 10.94 12.95
N TRP A 189 24.25 9.61 12.90
CA TRP A 189 24.83 8.77 13.94
C TRP A 189 26.30 8.43 13.73
N THR A 190 26.90 8.85 12.60
CA THR A 190 28.29 8.55 12.21
C THR A 190 28.64 7.05 12.19
N ILE A 191 27.66 6.20 11.85
CA ILE A 191 27.78 4.74 11.79
C ILE A 191 27.70 4.22 10.36
N TYR A 192 28.22 3.01 10.13
CA TYR A 192 28.12 2.27 8.87
C TYR A 192 28.45 3.09 7.61
N PRO A 193 29.68 3.67 7.53
CA PRO A 193 30.04 4.58 6.45
C PRO A 193 29.92 4.01 5.05
N ASP A 194 30.18 2.72 4.87
CA ASP A 194 30.09 2.08 3.56
C ASP A 194 28.64 1.96 3.07
N ILE A 195 27.68 1.81 3.99
CA ILE A 195 26.26 1.66 3.68
C ILE A 195 25.68 2.99 3.20
N TRP A 196 25.87 4.07 3.96
CA TRP A 196 25.33 5.37 3.56
C TRP A 196 26.09 5.98 2.36
N ARG A 197 27.37 5.63 2.14
CA ARG A 197 28.10 6.02 0.91
C ARG A 197 27.52 5.39 -0.35
N ARG A 198 27.12 4.11 -0.30
CA ARG A 198 26.42 3.47 -1.43
C ARG A 198 25.08 4.13 -1.72
N GLY A 199 24.30 4.46 -0.69
CA GLY A 199 23.06 5.21 -0.85
C GLY A 199 23.29 6.60 -1.45
N LEU A 200 24.34 7.28 -1.03
CA LEU A 200 24.71 8.58 -1.59
C LEU A 200 25.15 8.47 -3.05
N ALA A 201 25.88 7.41 -3.43
CA ALA A 201 26.21 7.14 -4.82
C ALA A 201 24.95 6.91 -5.67
N PHE A 202 24.01 6.10 -5.20
CA PHE A 202 22.72 5.89 -5.87
C PHE A 202 21.98 7.21 -6.12
N ILE A 203 21.89 8.10 -5.12
CA ILE A 203 21.25 9.42 -5.25
C ILE A 203 21.91 10.25 -6.35
N ARG A 204 23.24 10.29 -6.39
CA ARG A 204 24.00 11.05 -7.41
C ARG A 204 23.75 10.52 -8.82
N GLU A 205 23.71 9.21 -8.97
CA GLU A 205 23.55 8.53 -10.26
C GLU A 205 22.12 8.57 -10.81
N ASN A 206 21.12 8.80 -9.95
CA ASN A 206 19.70 8.66 -10.31
C ASN A 206 18.85 9.92 -10.13
N MET A 207 19.41 11.06 -9.67
CA MET A 207 18.65 12.30 -9.44
C MET A 207 17.84 12.75 -10.66
N TRP A 208 18.43 12.68 -11.86
CA TRP A 208 17.82 13.06 -13.13
C TRP A 208 16.48 12.35 -13.41
N ARG A 209 16.29 11.12 -12.89
CA ARG A 209 15.07 10.33 -13.10
C ARG A 209 13.84 10.96 -12.46
N LEU A 210 14.00 11.85 -11.46
CA LEU A 210 12.89 12.57 -10.85
C LEU A 210 12.16 13.48 -11.85
N SER A 211 12.86 13.98 -12.87
CA SER A 211 12.25 14.78 -13.94
C SER A 211 11.59 13.95 -15.04
N GLU A 212 11.95 12.67 -15.19
CA GLU A 212 11.39 11.79 -16.22
C GLU A 212 10.18 10.99 -15.74
N GLU A 213 10.09 10.73 -14.43
CA GLU A 213 9.00 9.94 -13.88
C GLU A 213 7.70 10.74 -13.81
N GLU A 214 6.61 10.13 -14.29
CA GLU A 214 5.27 10.71 -14.33
C GLU A 214 4.83 11.21 -12.95
N ALA A 215 4.30 12.44 -12.92
CA ALA A 215 3.93 13.10 -11.67
C ALA A 215 2.80 12.38 -10.91
N GLU A 216 2.01 11.53 -11.56
CA GLU A 216 0.98 10.73 -10.92
C GLU A 216 1.52 9.59 -10.04
N LEU A 217 2.77 9.18 -10.24
CA LEU A 217 3.45 8.16 -9.41
C LEU A 217 4.12 8.78 -8.18
N MET A 218 4.11 10.11 -8.07
CA MET A 218 4.75 10.82 -6.98
C MET A 218 4.08 10.51 -5.63
N PRO A 219 4.86 10.07 -4.61
CA PRO A 219 4.36 9.82 -3.27
C PRO A 219 3.68 11.05 -2.66
N ILE A 220 2.75 10.79 -1.74
CA ILE A 220 2.01 11.83 -1.05
C ILE A 220 2.98 12.69 -0.25
N GLY A 221 2.85 14.01 -0.40
CA GLY A 221 3.68 14.94 0.37
C GLY A 221 5.13 15.02 -0.11
N PHE A 222 5.53 14.29 -1.16
CA PHE A 222 6.90 14.30 -1.69
C PHE A 222 7.41 15.73 -1.96
N GLU A 223 6.57 16.60 -2.54
CA GLU A 223 6.95 17.98 -2.86
C GLU A 223 7.28 18.84 -1.62
N VAL A 224 6.96 18.35 -0.42
CA VAL A 224 7.19 19.03 0.85
C VAL A 224 8.24 18.29 1.68
N ALA A 225 8.13 16.97 1.75
CA ALA A 225 9.03 16.10 2.49
C ALA A 225 10.44 16.02 1.87
N PHE A 226 10.54 15.78 0.55
CA PHE A 226 11.83 15.57 -0.10
C PHE A 226 12.76 16.79 -0.04
N PRO A 227 12.29 18.02 -0.32
CA PRO A 227 13.14 19.21 -0.15
C PRO A 227 13.53 19.47 1.31
N SER A 228 12.66 19.12 2.27
CA SER A 228 12.99 19.25 3.69
C SER A 228 14.11 18.30 4.11
N LEU A 229 14.14 17.07 3.55
CA LEU A 229 15.30 16.19 3.70
C LEU A 229 16.55 16.75 3.02
N LEU A 230 16.43 17.42 1.87
CA LEU A 230 17.58 18.07 1.23
C LEU A 230 18.15 19.20 2.10
N ASP A 231 17.30 19.95 2.81
CA ASP A 231 17.74 20.97 3.76
C ASP A 231 18.55 20.34 4.92
N ILE A 232 18.10 19.19 5.45
CA ILE A 232 18.84 18.41 6.45
C ILE A 232 20.15 17.87 5.88
N ALA A 233 20.13 17.35 4.65
CA ALA A 233 21.31 16.81 3.99
C ALA A 233 22.39 17.88 3.75
N LYS A 234 21.99 19.11 3.38
CA LYS A 234 22.90 20.26 3.27
C LYS A 234 23.55 20.58 4.61
N ALA A 235 22.78 20.59 5.69
CA ALA A 235 23.30 20.83 7.04
C ALA A 235 24.28 19.73 7.52
N LEU A 236 24.14 18.51 6.98
CA LEU A 236 25.06 17.39 7.22
C LEU A 236 26.24 17.32 6.22
N GLU A 237 26.38 18.33 5.36
CA GLU A 237 27.44 18.43 4.34
C GLU A 237 27.47 17.21 3.39
N LEU A 238 26.32 16.62 3.10
CA LEU A 238 26.23 15.54 2.12
C LEU A 238 26.40 16.12 0.71
N GLU A 239 27.36 15.60 -0.05
CA GLU A 239 27.57 16.03 -1.44
C GLU A 239 26.51 15.37 -2.34
N ILE A 240 25.41 16.09 -2.56
CA ILE A 240 24.29 15.75 -3.45
C ILE A 240 24.30 16.75 -4.62
N PRO A 241 23.83 16.39 -5.82
CA PRO A 241 23.71 17.33 -6.93
C PRO A 241 22.58 18.36 -6.69
N TYR A 242 22.77 19.30 -5.75
CA TYR A 242 21.76 20.30 -5.38
C TYR A 242 21.39 21.26 -6.51
N GLY A 243 22.25 21.39 -7.52
CA GLY A 243 21.99 22.19 -8.73
C GLY A 243 21.24 21.46 -9.84
N ASP A 244 20.83 20.20 -9.62
CA ASP A 244 20.10 19.42 -10.62
C ASP A 244 18.77 20.09 -10.99
N PRO A 245 18.45 20.25 -12.29
CA PRO A 245 17.20 20.88 -12.74
C PRO A 245 15.95 20.23 -12.14
N SER A 246 15.97 18.92 -11.88
CA SER A 246 14.84 18.19 -11.30
C SER A 246 14.44 18.74 -9.93
N LEU A 247 15.40 19.26 -9.15
CA LEU A 247 15.15 19.83 -7.83
C LEU A 247 14.50 21.22 -7.90
N GLN A 248 14.81 22.00 -8.94
CA GLN A 248 14.25 23.35 -9.10
C GLN A 248 12.72 23.30 -9.28
N GLU A 249 12.23 22.32 -10.05
CA GLU A 249 10.81 22.12 -10.24
C GLU A 249 10.11 21.71 -8.94
N ILE A 250 10.74 20.83 -8.15
CA ILE A 250 10.21 20.38 -6.86
C ILE A 250 10.14 21.55 -5.86
N ASP A 251 11.17 22.41 -5.81
CA ASP A 251 11.19 23.59 -4.94
C ASP A 251 10.12 24.63 -5.32
N ALA A 252 9.85 24.80 -6.61
CA ALA A 252 8.76 25.62 -7.09
C ALA A 252 7.40 25.06 -6.64
N LYS A 253 7.20 23.74 -6.76
CA LYS A 253 6.00 23.03 -6.26
C LYS A 253 5.86 23.16 -4.74
N ARG A 254 6.94 23.00 -3.97
CA ARG A 254 6.97 23.21 -2.51
C ARG A 254 6.48 24.60 -2.15
N SER A 255 7.06 25.62 -2.77
CA SER A 255 6.75 27.02 -2.51
C SER A 255 5.28 27.35 -2.79
N LEU A 256 4.73 26.83 -3.89
CA LEU A 256 3.31 27.00 -4.22
C LEU A 256 2.41 26.28 -3.22
N LYS A 257 2.77 25.07 -2.81
CA LYS A 257 1.98 24.26 -1.87
C LYS A 257 1.97 24.87 -0.47
N LEU A 258 3.13 25.28 0.04
CA LEU A 258 3.25 25.94 1.36
C LEU A 258 2.48 27.27 1.42
N LYS A 259 2.39 28.04 0.32
CA LYS A 259 1.57 29.27 0.27
C LYS A 259 0.07 29.00 0.30
N ARG A 260 -0.37 27.84 -0.19
CA ARG A 260 -1.79 27.44 -0.21
C ARG A 260 -2.25 26.81 1.11
N ILE A 261 -1.31 26.44 1.98
CA ILE A 261 -1.64 25.87 3.27
C ILE A 261 -2.24 26.96 4.16
N PRO A 262 -3.50 26.81 4.60
CA PRO A 262 -4.09 27.74 5.56
C PRO A 262 -3.51 27.44 6.94
N ARG A 263 -2.40 28.13 7.28
CA ARG A 263 -1.66 27.91 8.54
C ARG A 263 -2.55 28.09 9.76
N ASP A 264 -3.50 29.03 9.75
CA ASP A 264 -4.42 29.23 10.87
C ASP A 264 -5.33 28.00 11.08
N VAL A 265 -5.94 27.50 10.00
CA VAL A 265 -6.84 26.34 10.02
C VAL A 265 -6.09 25.05 10.37
N MET A 266 -4.83 24.92 9.92
CA MET A 266 -4.00 23.74 10.19
C MET A 266 -3.87 23.43 11.68
N HIS A 267 -3.86 24.45 12.53
CA HIS A 267 -3.64 24.35 13.97
C HIS A 267 -4.94 24.37 14.78
N GLU A 268 -6.10 24.32 14.13
CA GLU A 268 -7.42 24.40 14.77
C GLU A 268 -8.22 23.12 14.64
N VAL A 269 -8.18 22.50 13.46
CA VAL A 269 -8.99 21.32 13.15
C VAL A 269 -8.12 20.21 12.58
N PRO A 270 -8.39 18.93 12.95
CA PRO A 270 -7.72 17.80 12.33
C PRO A 270 -7.90 17.80 10.81
N ASN A 271 -6.79 17.69 10.08
CA ASN A 271 -6.78 17.67 8.61
C ASN A 271 -5.58 16.84 8.13
N THR A 272 -5.53 16.53 6.83
CA THR A 272 -4.49 15.61 6.32
C THR A 272 -3.07 16.16 6.37
N LEU A 273 -2.86 17.46 6.62
CA LEU A 273 -1.50 18.02 6.74
C LEU A 273 -0.80 17.51 8.00
N LEU A 274 -1.55 17.02 9.00
CA LEU A 274 -1.00 16.32 10.16
C LEU A 274 -0.22 15.06 9.77
N TYR A 275 -0.44 14.50 8.57
CA TYR A 275 0.30 13.34 8.06
C TYR A 275 1.74 13.65 7.63
N SER A 276 2.10 14.93 7.43
CA SER A 276 3.38 15.31 6.81
C SER A 276 4.03 16.50 7.52
N LEU A 277 3.95 16.56 8.85
CA LEU A 277 4.49 17.66 9.66
C LEU A 277 6.01 17.80 9.53
N GLU A 278 6.71 16.70 9.30
CA GLU A 278 8.17 16.62 9.17
C GLU A 278 8.72 17.40 7.96
N GLY A 279 7.87 17.68 6.96
CA GLY A 279 8.22 18.51 5.81
C GLY A 279 7.93 20.00 6.00
N MET A 280 7.42 20.43 7.16
CA MET A 280 6.92 21.79 7.37
C MET A 280 7.66 22.50 8.52
N PRO A 281 8.39 23.59 8.21
CA PRO A 281 9.03 24.39 9.26
C PRO A 281 8.03 25.35 9.94
N GLY A 282 8.41 25.83 11.13
CA GLY A 282 7.73 26.91 11.86
C GLY A 282 6.31 26.54 12.30
N LEU A 283 6.15 25.37 12.91
CA LEU A 283 4.87 24.87 13.41
C LEU A 283 4.64 25.30 14.86
N ASP A 284 3.37 25.55 15.22
CA ASP A 284 2.95 25.82 16.60
C ASP A 284 2.56 24.50 17.27
N TRP A 285 3.52 23.93 18.00
CA TRP A 285 3.37 22.61 18.62
C TRP A 285 2.34 22.58 19.75
N ASP A 286 2.18 23.67 20.50
CA ASP A 286 1.19 23.74 21.58
C ASP A 286 -0.23 23.57 21.04
N ARG A 287 -0.49 24.14 19.86
CA ARG A 287 -1.76 23.95 19.15
C ARG A 287 -1.85 22.56 18.52
N LEU A 288 -0.80 22.10 17.84
CA LEU A 288 -0.81 20.80 17.15
C LEU A 288 -1.02 19.61 18.09
N LEU A 289 -0.43 19.63 19.29
CA LEU A 289 -0.59 18.53 20.25
C LEU A 289 -2.04 18.27 20.64
N ARG A 290 -2.94 19.26 20.53
CA ARG A 290 -4.38 19.11 20.76
C ARG A 290 -5.10 18.39 19.61
N LEU A 291 -4.46 18.32 18.44
CA LEU A 291 -4.99 17.67 17.23
C LEU A 291 -4.53 16.22 17.09
N ARG A 292 -3.65 15.74 17.97
CA ARG A 292 -3.17 14.35 18.02
C ARG A 292 -4.33 13.35 18.07
N CYS A 293 -4.09 12.18 17.50
CA CYS A 293 -4.98 11.03 17.61
C CYS A 293 -4.97 10.46 19.04
N SER A 294 -6.02 9.71 19.37
CA SER A 294 -6.18 9.08 20.69
C SER A 294 -5.11 8.03 20.98
N ASP A 295 -4.51 7.45 19.95
CA ASP A 295 -3.39 6.50 20.05
C ASP A 295 -2.04 7.18 20.26
N GLY A 296 -1.97 8.51 20.21
CA GLY A 296 -0.72 9.27 20.33
C GLY A 296 -0.08 9.65 18.98
N SER A 297 -0.61 9.21 17.85
CA SER A 297 -0.07 9.55 16.54
C SER A 297 -0.51 10.93 16.04
N PHE A 298 0.24 11.49 15.11
CA PHE A 298 -0.23 12.53 14.20
C PHE A 298 -0.75 11.89 12.91
N LEU A 299 -2.08 11.79 12.82
CA LEU A 299 -2.82 11.16 11.73
C LEU A 299 -2.21 9.82 11.27
N PHE A 300 -1.85 8.96 12.24
CA PHE A 300 -1.37 7.60 12.00
C PHE A 300 -0.02 7.52 11.24
N SER A 301 0.69 8.65 11.02
CA SER A 301 2.00 8.67 10.37
C SER A 301 3.14 8.53 11.39
N PRO A 302 4.00 7.50 11.29
CA PRO A 302 5.19 7.40 12.12
C PRO A 302 6.22 8.50 11.87
N SER A 303 6.48 8.94 10.63
CA SER A 303 7.42 10.05 10.36
C SER A 303 6.98 11.35 11.01
N SER A 304 5.72 11.73 10.82
CA SER A 304 5.13 12.95 11.39
C SER A 304 5.14 12.91 12.92
N THR A 305 4.84 11.74 13.49
CA THR A 305 4.87 11.55 14.94
C THR A 305 6.30 11.56 15.50
N ALA A 306 7.26 10.97 14.80
CA ALA A 306 8.68 11.04 15.18
C ALA A 306 9.18 12.48 15.17
N TYR A 307 8.84 13.25 14.14
CA TYR A 307 9.17 14.67 14.11
C TYR A 307 8.53 15.44 15.28
N ALA A 308 7.27 15.16 15.62
CA ALA A 308 6.63 15.75 16.80
C ALA A 308 7.39 15.43 18.10
N VAL A 309 7.87 14.20 18.29
CA VAL A 309 8.70 13.84 19.45
C VAL A 309 10.01 14.63 19.47
N MET A 310 10.66 14.83 18.31
CA MET A 310 11.89 15.64 18.24
C MET A 310 11.69 17.08 18.69
N GLN A 311 10.51 17.65 18.40
CA GLN A 311 10.23 19.05 18.70
C GLN A 311 9.65 19.27 20.11
N THR A 312 8.93 18.29 20.66
CA THR A 312 8.14 18.46 21.88
C THR A 312 8.53 17.53 23.03
N GLY A 313 9.14 16.39 22.72
CA GLY A 313 9.37 15.32 23.68
C GLY A 313 8.10 14.67 24.23
N ASP A 314 6.94 14.82 23.59
CA ASP A 314 5.66 14.28 24.10
C ASP A 314 5.69 12.75 24.27
N ASP A 315 5.24 12.28 25.46
CA ASP A 315 5.28 10.87 25.83
C ASP A 315 4.25 10.01 25.08
N ASN A 316 3.08 10.56 24.73
CA ASN A 316 2.06 9.76 24.02
C ASN A 316 2.50 9.48 22.57
N CYS A 317 3.12 10.46 21.91
CA CYS A 317 3.76 10.28 20.61
C CYS A 317 4.87 9.22 20.69
N LEU A 318 5.66 9.24 21.76
CA LEU A 318 6.71 8.25 21.96
C LEU A 318 6.15 6.85 22.21
N ASP A 319 5.10 6.72 23.02
CA ASP A 319 4.42 5.46 23.29
C ASP A 319 3.81 4.86 22.02
N TYR A 320 3.24 5.69 21.15
CA TYR A 320 2.80 5.26 19.82
C TYR A 320 3.96 4.62 19.04
N LEU A 321 5.07 5.34 18.89
CA LEU A 321 6.23 4.85 18.13
C LEU A 321 6.82 3.58 18.74
N GLN A 322 6.87 3.48 20.07
CA GLN A 322 7.34 2.27 20.76
C GLN A 322 6.50 1.04 20.40
N ARG A 323 5.17 1.18 20.37
CA ARG A 323 4.27 0.09 19.97
C ARG A 323 4.48 -0.31 18.51
N VAL A 324 4.59 0.66 17.61
CA VAL A 324 4.79 0.38 16.17
C VAL A 324 6.15 -0.29 15.92
N VAL A 325 7.24 0.26 16.47
CA VAL A 325 8.58 -0.32 16.34
C VAL A 325 8.64 -1.74 16.91
N HIS A 326 7.98 -1.99 18.05
CA HIS A 326 7.89 -3.32 18.64
C HIS A 326 7.14 -4.29 17.72
N ARG A 327 6.01 -3.86 17.15
CA ARG A 327 5.18 -4.67 16.26
C ARG A 327 5.89 -5.11 14.97
N PHE A 328 6.75 -4.25 14.44
CA PHE A 328 7.42 -4.44 13.15
C PHE A 328 8.92 -4.75 13.28
N GLY A 329 9.39 -5.08 14.49
CA GLY A 329 10.75 -5.59 14.71
C GLY A 329 11.86 -4.60 14.35
N GLY A 330 11.65 -3.30 14.60
CA GLY A 330 12.63 -2.25 14.31
C GLY A 330 12.19 -1.30 13.22
N GLY A 331 11.62 -1.81 12.13
CA GLY A 331 11.02 -0.98 11.09
C GLY A 331 9.67 -0.39 11.51
N VAL A 332 9.15 0.56 10.74
CA VAL A 332 7.77 1.06 10.85
C VAL A 332 7.18 1.27 9.45
N PRO A 333 5.87 1.04 9.23
CA PRO A 333 5.19 1.39 7.97
C PRO A 333 5.04 2.92 7.83
N ASN A 334 4.52 3.37 6.69
CA ASN A 334 4.22 4.81 6.50
C ASN A 334 2.92 5.25 7.19
N VAL A 335 2.03 4.31 7.50
CA VAL A 335 0.77 4.54 8.19
C VAL A 335 0.47 3.37 9.12
N TYR A 336 0.04 3.63 10.35
CA TYR A 336 -0.40 2.61 11.29
C TYR A 336 -1.34 3.16 12.37
N PRO A 337 -2.42 2.45 12.75
CA PRO A 337 -2.91 1.20 12.17
C PRO A 337 -3.56 1.41 10.78
N VAL A 338 -3.94 0.30 10.13
CA VAL A 338 -4.74 0.28 8.89
C VAL A 338 -5.87 -0.76 9.01
N ASP A 339 -6.43 -0.90 10.20
CA ASP A 339 -7.36 -1.97 10.55
C ASP A 339 -8.65 -1.90 9.73
N LEU A 340 -9.36 -0.77 9.73
CA LEU A 340 -10.62 -0.64 8.99
C LEU A 340 -10.40 -0.82 7.49
N PHE A 341 -9.34 -0.23 6.95
CA PHE A 341 -8.94 -0.41 5.56
C PHE A 341 -8.71 -1.89 5.22
N GLU A 342 -7.93 -2.61 6.01
CA GLU A 342 -7.64 -4.03 5.73
C GLU A 342 -8.93 -4.87 5.78
N HIS A 343 -9.76 -4.72 6.82
CA HIS A 343 -11.01 -5.47 6.98
C HIS A 343 -11.95 -5.24 5.78
N LEU A 344 -12.17 -3.99 5.40
CA LEU A 344 -13.04 -3.63 4.29
C LEU A 344 -12.50 -4.13 2.95
N TRP A 345 -11.19 -4.01 2.73
CA TRP A 345 -10.60 -4.32 1.44
C TRP A 345 -10.60 -5.83 1.22
N VAL A 346 -10.29 -6.62 2.26
CA VAL A 346 -10.29 -8.08 2.16
C VAL A 346 -11.68 -8.61 1.85
N VAL A 347 -12.72 -8.15 2.54
CA VAL A 347 -14.11 -8.52 2.23
C VAL A 347 -14.47 -8.20 0.78
N ASP A 348 -14.18 -6.98 0.30
CA ASP A 348 -14.45 -6.59 -1.09
C ASP A 348 -13.75 -7.50 -2.10
N ARG A 349 -12.49 -7.90 -1.84
CA ARG A 349 -11.74 -8.77 -2.76
C ARG A 349 -12.32 -10.18 -2.77
N LEU A 350 -12.63 -10.75 -1.60
CA LEU A 350 -13.22 -12.09 -1.50
C LEU A 350 -14.57 -12.19 -2.22
N GLU A 351 -15.43 -11.17 -2.08
CA GLU A 351 -16.70 -11.10 -2.79
C GLU A 351 -16.53 -10.96 -4.29
N ARG A 352 -15.66 -10.05 -4.73
CA ARG A 352 -15.42 -9.80 -6.16
C ARG A 352 -14.75 -10.97 -6.87
N LEU A 353 -13.99 -11.78 -6.15
CA LEU A 353 -13.41 -13.02 -6.64
C LEU A 353 -14.41 -14.19 -6.64
N GLY A 354 -15.62 -14.01 -6.08
CA GLY A 354 -16.66 -15.05 -6.10
C GLY A 354 -16.40 -16.22 -5.15
N ILE A 355 -15.57 -16.02 -4.13
CA ILE A 355 -15.16 -17.07 -3.16
C ILE A 355 -15.65 -16.80 -1.73
N SER A 356 -16.38 -15.70 -1.50
CA SER A 356 -16.89 -15.31 -0.17
C SER A 356 -17.72 -16.39 0.53
N ARG A 357 -18.45 -17.23 -0.21
CA ARG A 357 -19.29 -18.33 0.34
C ARG A 357 -18.54 -19.34 1.23
N TYR A 358 -17.21 -19.41 1.12
CA TYR A 358 -16.40 -20.32 1.95
C TYR A 358 -16.00 -19.72 3.31
N LEU A 359 -16.26 -18.41 3.48
CA LEU A 359 -15.68 -17.56 4.52
C LEU A 359 -16.76 -16.69 5.19
N GLU A 360 -18.03 -17.13 5.15
CA GLU A 360 -19.18 -16.32 5.60
C GLU A 360 -19.03 -15.86 7.06
N GLN A 361 -18.62 -16.74 7.96
CA GLN A 361 -18.41 -16.39 9.37
C GLN A 361 -17.28 -15.38 9.52
N GLU A 362 -16.15 -15.60 8.85
CA GLU A 362 -15.00 -14.68 8.94
C GLU A 362 -15.31 -13.31 8.33
N ILE A 363 -16.07 -13.25 7.23
CA ILE A 363 -16.55 -12.00 6.64
C ILE A 363 -17.47 -11.27 7.62
N LYS A 364 -18.39 -12.00 8.26
CA LYS A 364 -19.27 -11.42 9.28
C LYS A 364 -18.46 -10.84 10.43
N ASP A 365 -17.46 -11.56 10.93
CA ASP A 365 -16.59 -11.09 12.02
C ASP A 365 -15.84 -9.81 11.61
N CYS A 366 -15.37 -9.73 10.36
CA CYS A 366 -14.74 -8.52 9.84
C CYS A 366 -15.71 -7.34 9.77
N LEU A 367 -16.93 -7.54 9.30
CA LEU A 367 -17.93 -6.47 9.19
C LEU A 367 -18.49 -6.05 10.55
N ASP A 368 -18.61 -6.99 11.51
CA ASP A 368 -18.93 -6.68 12.91
C ASP A 368 -17.86 -5.77 13.53
N TYR A 369 -16.57 -6.04 13.23
CA TYR A 369 -15.47 -5.17 13.65
C TYR A 369 -15.58 -3.77 13.04
N VAL A 370 -15.79 -3.67 11.73
CA VAL A 370 -15.98 -2.37 11.05
C VAL A 370 -17.17 -1.62 11.63
N TYR A 371 -18.31 -2.29 11.81
CA TYR A 371 -19.54 -1.67 12.30
C TYR A 371 -19.38 -1.10 13.71
N ARG A 372 -18.57 -1.76 14.57
CA ARG A 372 -18.25 -1.27 15.91
C ARG A 372 -17.60 0.11 15.91
N TYR A 373 -16.85 0.44 14.87
CA TYR A 373 -16.14 1.72 14.72
C TYR A 373 -16.78 2.64 13.68
N TRP A 374 -17.93 2.26 13.12
CA TRP A 374 -18.69 3.09 12.20
C TRP A 374 -19.28 4.30 12.93
N THR A 375 -19.22 5.48 12.30
CA THR A 375 -19.79 6.71 12.87
C THR A 375 -20.71 7.41 11.86
N GLU A 376 -21.54 8.34 12.34
CA GLU A 376 -22.39 9.17 11.48
C GLU A 376 -21.58 10.16 10.62
N ASP A 377 -20.34 10.43 11.02
CA ASP A 377 -19.36 11.25 10.29
C ASP A 377 -18.41 10.38 9.44
N GLY A 378 -18.66 9.07 9.34
CA GLY A 378 -17.90 8.15 8.51
C GLY A 378 -16.69 7.56 9.22
N ILE A 379 -15.74 7.06 8.44
CA ILE A 379 -14.55 6.37 8.91
C ILE A 379 -13.34 6.77 8.05
N CYS A 380 -12.14 6.39 8.49
CA CYS A 380 -10.96 6.32 7.62
C CYS A 380 -10.34 4.92 7.71
N TRP A 381 -9.14 4.77 7.15
CA TRP A 381 -8.37 3.52 7.21
C TRP A 381 -8.11 2.98 8.63
N ALA A 382 -8.23 3.81 9.67
CA ALA A 382 -7.97 3.48 11.07
C ALA A 382 -9.15 3.79 12.00
N LYS A 383 -9.34 2.96 13.03
CA LYS A 383 -10.34 3.20 14.09
C LYS A 383 -10.09 4.48 14.90
N ASN A 384 -11.16 5.02 15.50
CA ASN A 384 -11.13 6.14 16.46
C ASN A 384 -10.47 7.43 15.95
N THR A 385 -10.54 7.67 14.64
CA THR A 385 -10.10 8.89 13.98
C THR A 385 -11.10 10.04 14.15
N ARG A 386 -10.61 11.27 14.04
CA ARG A 386 -11.43 12.49 13.85
C ARG A 386 -11.39 13.02 12.41
N VAL A 387 -10.66 12.33 11.54
CA VAL A 387 -10.51 12.64 10.13
C VAL A 387 -11.05 11.47 9.35
N HIS A 388 -12.02 11.72 8.48
CA HIS A 388 -12.70 10.72 7.69
C HIS A 388 -12.34 10.90 6.21
N ASP A 389 -12.37 9.80 5.45
CA ASP A 389 -12.19 9.85 4.01
C ASP A 389 -13.33 9.14 3.28
N VAL A 390 -13.59 9.62 2.06
CA VAL A 390 -14.71 9.14 1.25
C VAL A 390 -14.48 7.72 0.74
N ASP A 391 -13.25 7.24 0.64
CA ASP A 391 -12.93 5.93 0.06
C ASP A 391 -13.33 4.82 1.05
N ASP A 392 -12.75 4.86 2.26
CA ASP A 392 -13.07 3.97 3.36
C ASP A 392 -14.54 4.09 3.77
N THR A 393 -15.08 5.31 3.86
CA THR A 393 -16.50 5.52 4.18
C THR A 393 -17.42 4.92 3.11
N SER A 394 -17.11 5.07 1.82
CA SER A 394 -17.93 4.49 0.75
C SER A 394 -17.85 2.96 0.73
N MET A 395 -16.66 2.41 0.97
CA MET A 395 -16.45 0.97 1.08
C MET A 395 -17.21 0.39 2.27
N GLY A 396 -17.09 1.00 3.44
CA GLY A 396 -17.81 0.63 4.65
C GLY A 396 -19.32 0.71 4.47
N PHE A 397 -19.83 1.84 4.02
CA PHE A 397 -21.27 2.03 3.77
C PHE A 397 -21.84 0.93 2.88
N ARG A 398 -21.19 0.67 1.74
CA ARG A 398 -21.68 -0.32 0.77
C ARG A 398 -21.66 -1.73 1.35
N LEU A 399 -20.55 -2.16 1.95
CA LEU A 399 -20.42 -3.52 2.48
C LEU A 399 -21.35 -3.74 3.67
N LEU A 400 -21.38 -2.81 4.63
CA LEU A 400 -22.29 -2.88 5.77
C LEU A 400 -23.75 -2.94 5.32
N ARG A 401 -24.15 -2.09 4.38
CA ARG A 401 -25.52 -2.11 3.85
C ARG A 401 -25.87 -3.43 3.15
N LEU A 402 -24.98 -3.96 2.31
CA LEU A 402 -25.23 -5.21 1.58
C LEU A 402 -25.32 -6.43 2.51
N HIS A 403 -24.71 -6.35 3.70
CA HIS A 403 -24.78 -7.39 4.73
C HIS A 403 -25.85 -7.13 5.81
N GLY A 404 -26.74 -6.16 5.58
CA GLY A 404 -27.94 -5.94 6.41
C GLY A 404 -27.71 -5.09 7.68
N TYR A 405 -26.57 -4.42 7.81
CA TYR A 405 -26.33 -3.48 8.91
C TYR A 405 -27.08 -2.16 8.68
N ASP A 406 -27.51 -1.54 9.78
CA ASP A 406 -28.14 -0.22 9.71
C ASP A 406 -27.09 0.88 9.59
N VAL A 407 -26.97 1.41 8.37
CA VAL A 407 -26.08 2.52 8.03
C VAL A 407 -26.83 3.59 7.24
N SER A 408 -26.67 4.86 7.62
CA SER A 408 -27.32 5.99 6.98
C SER A 408 -26.47 6.57 5.85
N ALA A 409 -27.12 6.92 4.73
CA ALA A 409 -26.46 7.65 3.64
C ALA A 409 -26.16 9.11 4.00
N GLY A 410 -26.69 9.60 5.14
CA GLY A 410 -26.36 10.93 5.69
C GLY A 410 -24.88 11.11 6.02
N VAL A 411 -24.12 10.00 6.11
CA VAL A 411 -22.67 9.98 6.29
C VAL A 411 -21.91 10.74 5.20
N PHE A 412 -22.45 10.83 3.98
CA PHE A 412 -21.74 11.47 2.87
C PHE A 412 -21.83 13.01 2.87
N ARG A 413 -22.63 13.61 3.76
CA ARG A 413 -22.92 15.06 3.73
C ARG A 413 -21.69 15.94 3.91
N HIS A 414 -20.73 15.54 4.74
CA HIS A 414 -19.54 16.37 5.01
C HIS A 414 -18.44 16.20 3.95
N PHE A 415 -18.59 15.25 3.01
CA PHE A 415 -17.71 15.13 1.83
C PHE A 415 -18.23 15.93 0.62
N GLU A 416 -19.47 16.42 0.70
CA GLU A 416 -20.12 17.19 -0.36
C GLU A 416 -19.92 18.68 -0.11
N LYS A 417 -19.56 19.41 -1.17
CA LYS A 417 -19.51 20.86 -1.18
C LYS A 417 -19.81 21.36 -2.58
N ASP A 418 -20.79 22.26 -2.70
CA ASP A 418 -21.20 22.93 -3.94
C ASP A 418 -21.56 21.94 -5.07
N GLY A 419 -22.14 20.78 -4.72
CA GLY A 419 -22.52 19.72 -5.65
C GLY A 419 -21.39 18.76 -6.03
N GLU A 420 -20.18 18.95 -5.49
CA GLU A 420 -19.01 18.10 -5.73
C GLU A 420 -18.60 17.32 -4.48
N PHE A 421 -18.05 16.11 -4.69
CA PHE A 421 -17.52 15.27 -3.62
C PHE A 421 -15.99 15.32 -3.59
N PHE A 422 -15.45 15.24 -2.37
CA PHE A 422 -14.01 15.32 -2.13
C PHE A 422 -13.52 14.17 -1.24
N CYS A 423 -12.24 13.81 -1.35
CA CYS A 423 -11.67 12.70 -0.58
C CYS A 423 -11.70 12.93 0.93
N CYS A 424 -11.39 14.14 1.38
CA CYS A 424 -11.47 14.56 2.77
C CYS A 424 -12.15 15.92 2.84
N ALA A 425 -12.90 16.17 3.92
CA ALA A 425 -13.53 17.46 4.15
C ALA A 425 -12.50 18.61 4.10
N GLY A 426 -12.85 19.70 3.42
CA GLY A 426 -11.98 20.88 3.30
C GLY A 426 -10.82 20.74 2.30
N GLN A 427 -10.73 19.63 1.57
CA GLN A 427 -9.72 19.43 0.52
C GLN A 427 -10.33 19.43 -0.87
N SER A 428 -9.51 19.70 -1.88
CA SER A 428 -9.90 19.66 -3.30
C SER A 428 -9.52 18.35 -4.00
N THR A 429 -9.00 17.35 -3.27
CA THR A 429 -8.52 16.10 -3.86
C THR A 429 -9.69 15.20 -4.25
N GLN A 430 -9.72 14.77 -5.52
CA GLN A 430 -10.67 13.79 -6.06
C GLN A 430 -9.89 12.59 -6.61
N ALA A 431 -9.56 11.64 -5.73
CA ALA A 431 -8.93 10.40 -6.15
C ALA A 431 -9.90 9.54 -6.97
N VAL A 432 -9.44 9.01 -8.10
CA VAL A 432 -10.24 8.12 -8.97
C VAL A 432 -10.77 6.90 -8.18
N THR A 433 -9.99 6.33 -7.26
CA THR A 433 -10.41 5.19 -6.42
C THR A 433 -11.51 5.55 -5.44
N GLY A 434 -11.34 6.67 -4.71
CA GLY A 434 -12.36 7.16 -3.78
C GLY A 434 -13.67 7.48 -4.49
N MET A 435 -13.60 8.15 -5.65
CA MET A 435 -14.79 8.44 -6.46
C MET A 435 -15.42 7.17 -7.06
N TYR A 436 -14.61 6.18 -7.45
CA TYR A 436 -15.09 4.88 -7.90
C TYR A 436 -15.86 4.15 -6.80
N ASN A 437 -15.35 4.12 -5.58
CA ASN A 437 -16.01 3.46 -4.48
C ASN A 437 -17.27 4.23 -4.02
N LEU A 438 -17.25 5.56 -4.06
CA LEU A 438 -18.45 6.39 -3.87
C LEU A 438 -19.53 6.09 -4.92
N ASN A 439 -19.14 5.94 -6.19
CA ASN A 439 -20.06 5.54 -7.25
C ASN A 439 -20.67 4.15 -7.01
N ARG A 440 -19.89 3.19 -6.52
CA ARG A 440 -20.43 1.86 -6.17
C ARG A 440 -21.36 1.93 -4.97
N ALA A 441 -21.06 2.78 -3.99
CA ALA A 441 -21.88 2.98 -2.80
C ALA A 441 -23.23 3.64 -3.14
N SER A 442 -23.27 4.59 -4.07
CA SER A 442 -24.51 5.26 -4.45
C SER A 442 -25.53 4.32 -5.13
N GLN A 443 -25.05 3.24 -5.76
CA GLN A 443 -25.88 2.23 -6.41
C GLN A 443 -26.65 1.32 -5.44
N VAL A 444 -26.33 1.34 -4.14
CA VAL A 444 -27.06 0.60 -3.09
C VAL A 444 -27.95 1.52 -2.23
N ALA A 445 -28.38 2.65 -2.80
CA ALA A 445 -29.31 3.57 -2.14
C ALA A 445 -30.75 3.02 -2.09
N PHE A 446 -31.45 3.25 -0.98
CA PHE A 446 -32.87 2.92 -0.87
C PHE A 446 -33.74 3.93 -1.67
N PRO A 447 -34.84 3.48 -2.28
CA PRO A 447 -35.81 4.37 -2.92
C PRO A 447 -36.33 5.46 -1.96
N GLY A 448 -36.56 6.67 -2.47
CA GLY A 448 -37.15 7.78 -1.69
C GLY A 448 -36.16 8.58 -0.82
N ARG A 449 -34.96 8.06 -0.53
CA ARG A 449 -33.89 8.81 0.14
C ARG A 449 -33.09 9.64 -0.89
N ARG A 450 -33.62 10.82 -1.23
CA ARG A 450 -32.97 11.81 -2.10
C ARG A 450 -31.79 12.48 -1.40
N TYR A 451 -30.64 11.79 -1.32
CA TYR A 451 -29.37 12.42 -0.91
C TYR A 451 -28.50 12.80 -2.12
N TRP A 452 -28.73 12.18 -3.27
CA TRP A 452 -27.90 12.31 -4.47
C TRP A 452 -28.54 13.21 -5.54
N THR A 453 -29.30 14.24 -5.16
CA THR A 453 -30.17 14.99 -6.10
C THR A 453 -29.63 16.35 -6.48
N GLY A 454 -28.80 16.35 -7.52
CA GLY A 454 -28.68 17.44 -8.49
C GLY A 454 -28.34 16.81 -9.85
N PRO A 455 -28.83 17.35 -11.00
CA PRO A 455 -28.47 16.82 -12.32
C PRO A 455 -26.96 16.86 -12.61
N GLU A 456 -26.19 17.64 -11.83
CA GLU A 456 -24.73 17.71 -11.87
C GLU A 456 -24.03 17.04 -10.66
N ALA A 457 -24.79 16.66 -9.62
CA ALA A 457 -24.29 16.17 -8.32
C ALA A 457 -24.36 14.65 -8.16
N SER A 458 -24.36 13.90 -9.27
CA SER A 458 -24.27 12.44 -9.21
C SER A 458 -22.81 12.03 -9.02
N PRO A 459 -22.49 11.08 -8.11
CA PRO A 459 -21.16 10.47 -8.01
C PRO A 459 -20.66 9.92 -9.34
N THR A 460 -21.57 9.57 -10.26
CA THR A 460 -21.25 9.18 -11.64
C THR A 460 -20.59 10.32 -12.42
N CYS A 461 -21.13 11.54 -12.34
CA CYS A 461 -20.58 12.73 -13.01
C CYS A 461 -19.21 13.12 -12.44
N THR A 462 -19.05 13.12 -11.11
CA THR A 462 -17.75 13.41 -10.46
C THR A 462 -16.71 12.36 -10.85
N CYS A 463 -17.12 11.09 -10.94
CA CYS A 463 -16.21 10.02 -11.31
C CYS A 463 -15.81 10.05 -12.80
N GLU A 464 -16.72 10.42 -13.71
CA GLU A 464 -16.41 10.64 -15.12
C GLU A 464 -15.45 11.81 -15.37
N ARG A 465 -15.48 12.84 -14.50
CA ARG A 465 -14.56 13.98 -14.54
C ARG A 465 -13.15 13.64 -14.02
N SER A 466 -13.00 12.58 -13.21
CA SER A 466 -11.70 12.17 -12.66
C SER A 466 -10.82 11.51 -13.75
N LYS A 467 -9.58 12.01 -13.94
CA LYS A 467 -8.65 11.51 -14.96
C LYS A 467 -7.80 10.34 -14.40
N PRO A 468 -7.69 9.18 -15.10
CA PRO A 468 -6.69 8.16 -14.77
C PRO A 468 -5.28 8.65 -15.15
N PRO A 469 -4.19 8.14 -14.53
CA PRO A 469 -4.11 7.05 -13.53
C PRO A 469 -4.38 7.46 -12.07
N THR A 470 -4.52 6.47 -11.18
CA THR A 470 -4.80 6.66 -9.74
C THR A 470 -3.56 7.13 -8.97
N ARG A 471 -3.64 8.31 -8.34
CA ARG A 471 -2.54 8.91 -7.52
C ARG A 471 -2.10 8.08 -6.29
N TRP A 472 -2.96 7.18 -5.80
CA TRP A 472 -2.75 6.47 -4.53
C TRP A 472 -2.35 5.00 -4.72
N TRP A 473 -2.53 4.42 -5.91
CA TRP A 473 -2.37 2.98 -6.16
C TRP A 473 -1.91 2.72 -7.59
N THR A 474 -0.95 1.82 -7.77
CA THR A 474 -0.66 1.18 -9.06
C THR A 474 -1.46 -0.11 -9.17
N SER A 475 -2.52 -0.12 -9.98
CA SER A 475 -3.36 -1.31 -10.17
C SER A 475 -2.91 -2.12 -11.39
N GLY A 476 -2.85 -3.46 -11.29
CA GLY A 476 -2.56 -4.35 -12.42
C GLY A 476 -3.65 -4.36 -13.51
N SER A 477 -4.77 -3.67 -13.29
CA SER A 477 -5.84 -3.49 -14.26
C SER A 477 -5.69 -2.16 -15.02
N SER A 478 -5.65 -2.23 -16.35
CA SER A 478 -5.65 -1.07 -17.26
C SER A 478 -6.78 -0.08 -16.92
N PRO A 479 -6.62 1.23 -17.18
CA PRO A 479 -7.72 2.21 -17.19
C PRO A 479 -8.96 1.79 -18.01
N ARG A 480 -8.81 0.78 -18.88
CA ARG A 480 -9.90 0.12 -19.61
C ARG A 480 -10.83 -0.70 -18.72
N THR A 481 -10.35 -1.31 -17.63
CA THR A 481 -11.16 -2.11 -16.70
C THR A 481 -12.09 -1.23 -15.86
N CYS A 482 -11.62 -0.06 -15.42
CA CYS A 482 -12.48 0.97 -14.85
C CYS A 482 -13.52 1.43 -15.88
N ARG A 483 -13.09 1.68 -17.14
CA ARG A 483 -13.97 2.07 -18.25
C ARG A 483 -15.06 1.08 -18.64
N ALA A 484 -14.74 -0.20 -18.66
CA ALA A 484 -15.73 -1.26 -18.91
C ALA A 484 -16.73 -1.36 -17.75
N ARG A 485 -16.27 -1.25 -16.50
CA ARG A 485 -17.12 -1.32 -15.31
C ARG A 485 -17.96 -0.06 -15.06
N TRP A 486 -17.55 1.11 -15.55
CA TRP A 486 -18.40 2.33 -15.54
C TRP A 486 -19.73 2.10 -16.26
N ARG A 487 -19.75 1.22 -17.27
CA ARG A 487 -20.90 0.98 -18.14
C ARG A 487 -21.78 -0.18 -17.69
N THR A 488 -21.47 -0.84 -16.57
CA THR A 488 -22.25 -1.98 -16.07
C THR A 488 -22.85 -1.65 -14.70
N PRO A 489 -24.10 -1.13 -14.66
CA PRO A 489 -24.84 -0.94 -13.43
C PRO A 489 -24.87 -2.21 -12.56
N TRP A 490 -24.91 -2.03 -11.23
CA TRP A 490 -25.03 -3.14 -10.29
C TRP A 490 -26.26 -4.03 -10.56
N THR A 491 -27.34 -3.42 -11.08
CA THR A 491 -28.60 -4.07 -11.46
C THR A 491 -28.57 -4.77 -12.83
N SER A 492 -27.46 -4.73 -13.58
CA SER A 492 -27.39 -5.35 -14.91
C SER A 492 -27.42 -6.89 -14.85
N PRO A 493 -28.09 -7.56 -15.81
CA PRO A 493 -28.05 -9.01 -15.93
C PRO A 493 -26.61 -9.52 -16.04
N GLY A 494 -26.24 -10.50 -15.21
CA GLY A 494 -24.90 -11.14 -15.21
C GLY A 494 -23.89 -10.58 -14.21
N THR A 495 -24.24 -9.57 -13.41
CA THR A 495 -23.46 -9.21 -12.21
C THR A 495 -23.74 -10.20 -11.07
N PRO A 496 -22.82 -10.42 -10.12
CA PRO A 496 -23.03 -11.32 -8.98
C PRO A 496 -24.33 -11.03 -8.20
N ALA A 497 -24.76 -9.76 -8.17
CA ALA A 497 -26.03 -9.32 -7.60
C ALA A 497 -27.25 -9.90 -8.30
N CYS A 498 -27.24 -10.03 -9.63
CA CYS A 498 -28.36 -10.58 -10.40
C CYS A 498 -28.57 -12.08 -10.15
N LEU A 499 -27.52 -12.80 -9.72
CA LEU A 499 -27.60 -14.20 -9.32
C LEU A 499 -28.03 -14.38 -7.85
N ALA A 500 -27.63 -13.47 -6.96
CA ALA A 500 -28.05 -13.45 -5.56
C ALA A 500 -29.54 -13.07 -5.40
N TRP A 501 -30.02 -12.09 -6.17
CA TRP A 501 -31.42 -11.61 -6.12
C TRP A 501 -32.45 -12.66 -6.59
N ARG A 502 -32.04 -13.67 -7.37
CA ARG A 502 -32.94 -14.75 -7.82
C ARG A 502 -33.18 -15.86 -6.80
N ARG A 503 -32.45 -15.91 -5.68
CA ARG A 503 -32.50 -17.07 -4.75
C ARG A 503 -33.04 -16.80 -3.34
N GLY A 504 -33.53 -15.61 -3.02
CA GLY A 504 -34.21 -15.42 -1.73
C GLY A 504 -34.54 -13.99 -1.40
N CYS A 505 -35.79 -13.59 -1.65
CA CYS A 505 -36.56 -12.61 -0.90
C CYS A 505 -37.93 -12.49 -1.60
N THR A 506 -38.91 -13.26 -1.14
CA THR A 506 -40.30 -13.05 -1.54
C THR A 506 -40.81 -11.76 -0.88
N TRP A 507 -41.14 -10.80 -1.72
CA TRP A 507 -41.73 -9.50 -1.43
C TRP A 507 -43.17 -9.71 -0.89
N SER A 508 -43.37 -9.98 0.42
CA SER A 508 -44.73 -10.15 0.95
C SER A 508 -44.96 -9.85 2.45
N SER A 509 -44.04 -9.24 3.21
CA SER A 509 -44.26 -9.08 4.66
C SER A 509 -43.83 -7.76 5.31
N MET A 510 -43.56 -6.70 4.54
CA MET A 510 -43.24 -5.36 5.10
C MET A 510 -44.27 -4.26 4.76
N GLU A 511 -45.47 -4.62 4.30
CA GLU A 511 -46.53 -3.66 3.96
C GLU A 511 -47.61 -3.48 5.05
N ALA A 512 -47.48 -4.13 6.21
CA ALA A 512 -48.52 -4.11 7.25
C ALA A 512 -48.20 -3.25 8.51
N ALA A 513 -47.08 -2.51 8.55
CA ALA A 513 -46.68 -1.75 9.76
C ALA A 513 -46.54 -0.23 9.56
N ALA A 514 -46.93 0.32 8.41
CA ALA A 514 -46.83 1.76 8.13
C ALA A 514 -48.19 2.49 8.04
N THR A 515 -49.29 1.85 8.45
CA THR A 515 -50.64 2.43 8.47
C THR A 515 -51.41 2.06 9.74
N SER A 516 -50.93 2.49 10.90
CA SER A 516 -51.75 2.80 12.09
C SER A 516 -50.85 3.20 13.27
N GLY A 517 -51.02 4.41 13.80
CA GLY A 517 -50.38 4.88 15.03
C GLY A 517 -49.92 6.32 14.92
#